data_AF-A0AAV7JPK1-F1
#
_entry.id   AF-A0AAV7JPK1-F1
#
_cell.length_a   1.000
_cell.length_b   1.000
_cell.length_c   1.000
_cell.angle_alpha   90.00
_cell.angle_beta   90.00
_cell.angle_gamma   90.00
#
_symmetry.space_group_name_H-M   'P 1'
#
loop_
_entity.id
_entity.type
_entity.pdbx_description
1 polymer ?
#
loop_
_entity_poly.entity_id
_entity_poly.type
_entity_poly.pdbx_seq_one_letter_code
_entity_poly.pdbx_strand_id
1 'polypeptide(L)'
;MIDLTMAYDEELEFLSFNTTGTNISVAKTVNASKENQFTHSYILPGPEPFQLFVRIISTMLYQNIADEPLNQDIRVILITLPSQSSNSCSIFLEVVNLADPPIIDSIQNYRVNYFEDSVQSLLLFDNNISISDQDNSFLVQATINITNQPTDIEDALFSPINPDFIVNGNGTRQLNASAISDQLPHEAFLNFVGGVSFRSKDQAPYILREITLFFTEFPTNRGIQSNSIVTSVNIIPVNDQPRIIGEGNFFSA
;
A
#
# COMPACT_ATOMS: atom_id res chain seq x y z
N MET A 1 13.75 -25.27 30.90
CA MET A 1 13.91 -23.85 30.58
C MET A 1 13.87 -23.73 29.07
N ILE A 2 13.23 -22.69 28.55
CA ILE A 2 13.10 -22.43 27.13
C ILE A 2 13.55 -20.99 26.92
N ASP A 3 14.59 -20.78 26.14
CA ASP A 3 15.12 -19.44 25.87
C ASP A 3 14.86 -19.10 24.41
N LEU A 4 14.10 -18.05 24.14
CA LEU A 4 14.08 -17.37 22.85
C LEU A 4 15.20 -16.32 22.89
N THR A 5 16.25 -16.55 22.13
CA THR A 5 17.39 -15.63 22.03
C THR A 5 17.34 -14.85 20.72
N MET A 6 18.04 -13.71 20.73
CA MET A 6 18.08 -12.78 19.61
C MET A 6 16.70 -12.22 19.26
N ALA A 7 15.80 -12.10 20.24
CA ALA A 7 14.56 -11.32 20.06
C ALA A 7 14.93 -9.83 20.01
N TYR A 8 14.30 -9.05 19.15
CA TYR A 8 14.67 -7.64 18.98
C TYR A 8 13.53 -6.65 19.29
N ASP A 9 12.28 -7.11 19.34
CA ASP A 9 11.11 -6.25 19.53
C ASP A 9 10.59 -6.19 20.98
N GLU A 10 11.49 -6.36 21.96
CA GLU A 10 11.14 -6.37 23.38
C GLU A 10 9.91 -7.26 23.67
N GLU A 11 8.90 -6.73 24.36
CA GLU A 11 7.68 -7.43 24.73
C GLU A 11 6.75 -7.78 23.56
N LEU A 12 7.00 -7.25 22.35
CA LEU A 12 6.21 -7.54 21.16
C LEU A 12 6.64 -8.87 20.49
N GLU A 13 7.80 -9.42 20.87
CA GLU A 13 8.30 -10.69 20.37
C GLU A 13 8.41 -11.73 21.49
N PHE A 14 7.62 -12.81 21.46
CA PHE A 14 7.54 -13.74 22.58
C PHE A 14 7.10 -15.15 22.17
N LEU A 15 7.20 -16.07 23.13
CA LEU A 15 6.64 -17.41 23.04
C LEU A 15 5.38 -17.49 23.90
N SER A 16 4.33 -18.09 23.38
CA SER A 16 3.14 -18.43 24.15
C SER A 16 2.96 -19.93 24.26
N PHE A 17 2.30 -20.35 25.33
CA PHE A 17 2.12 -21.75 25.71
C PHE A 17 0.71 -21.94 26.25
N ASN A 18 0.09 -23.09 25.99
CA ASN A 18 -1.20 -23.45 26.58
C ASN A 18 -1.00 -24.38 27.79
N THR A 19 -1.26 -23.85 28.99
CA THR A 19 -1.17 -24.60 30.25
C THR A 19 -2.52 -25.11 30.76
N THR A 20 -3.61 -24.92 29.99
CA THR A 20 -4.98 -25.25 30.41
C THR A 20 -5.10 -26.73 30.78
N GLY A 21 -5.64 -27.00 31.98
CA GLY A 21 -5.78 -28.36 32.49
C GLY A 21 -4.45 -28.99 32.93
N THR A 22 -3.47 -28.17 33.32
CA THR A 22 -2.23 -28.56 34.01
C THR A 22 -2.03 -27.67 35.23
N ASN A 23 -1.17 -28.09 36.17
CA ASN A 23 -0.76 -27.27 37.32
C ASN A 23 0.54 -26.48 37.06
N ILE A 24 1.07 -26.53 35.84
CA ILE A 24 2.33 -25.86 35.47
C ILE A 24 2.00 -24.42 35.06
N SER A 25 2.58 -23.45 35.75
CA SER A 25 2.59 -22.04 35.33
C SER A 25 3.87 -21.71 34.57
N VAL A 26 3.82 -20.92 33.51
CA VAL A 26 5.04 -20.45 32.82
C VAL A 26 5.49 -19.12 33.43
N ALA A 27 6.71 -19.08 33.96
CA ALA A 27 7.36 -17.83 34.37
C ALA A 27 8.23 -17.30 33.23
N LYS A 28 8.02 -16.03 32.82
CA LYS A 28 8.80 -15.34 31.79
C LYS A 28 9.74 -14.32 32.44
N THR A 29 10.99 -14.30 31.99
CA THR A 29 11.95 -13.23 32.28
C THR A 29 12.54 -12.72 30.97
N VAL A 30 12.66 -11.40 30.84
CA VAL A 30 13.27 -10.73 29.68
C VAL A 30 14.58 -10.10 30.13
N ASN A 31 15.67 -10.43 29.46
CA ASN A 31 16.98 -9.85 29.72
C ASN A 31 17.54 -9.23 28.44
N ALA A 32 17.92 -7.96 28.50
CA ALA A 32 18.65 -7.32 27.40
C ALA A 32 20.08 -7.89 27.32
N SER A 33 20.53 -8.23 26.11
CA SER A 33 21.90 -8.71 25.85
C SER A 33 22.79 -7.61 25.25
N LYS A 34 22.33 -6.90 24.21
CA LYS A 34 23.03 -5.80 23.54
C LYS A 34 22.07 -5.05 22.61
N GLU A 35 22.18 -3.72 22.45
CA GLU A 35 21.52 -2.91 21.37
C GLU A 35 20.18 -3.49 20.84
N ASN A 36 19.09 -3.28 21.58
CA ASN A 36 17.75 -3.78 21.26
C ASN A 36 17.64 -5.30 21.07
N GLN A 37 18.61 -6.10 21.52
CA GLN A 37 18.55 -7.56 21.54
C GLN A 37 18.20 -8.04 22.94
N PHE A 38 17.30 -9.02 23.01
CA PHE A 38 16.71 -9.58 24.20
C PHE A 38 16.78 -11.11 24.19
N THR A 39 16.86 -11.68 25.39
CA THR A 39 16.64 -13.10 25.64
C THR A 39 15.42 -13.26 26.53
N HIS A 40 14.42 -13.98 26.01
CA HIS A 40 13.18 -14.29 26.72
C HIS A 40 13.28 -15.71 27.27
N SER A 41 13.43 -15.83 28.58
CA SER A 41 13.56 -17.10 29.29
C SER A 41 12.22 -17.50 29.90
N TYR A 42 11.75 -18.70 29.53
CA TYR A 42 10.52 -19.31 30.03
C TYR A 42 10.85 -20.51 30.90
N ILE A 43 10.43 -20.45 32.16
CA ILE A 43 10.62 -21.52 33.14
C ILE A 43 9.28 -22.21 33.38
N LEU A 44 9.25 -23.51 33.10
CA LEU A 44 8.16 -24.41 33.47
C LEU A 44 8.60 -25.11 34.78
N PRO A 45 8.08 -24.69 35.95
CA PRO A 45 8.46 -25.25 37.24
C PRO A 45 7.85 -26.65 37.41
N GLY A 46 8.42 -27.42 38.33
CA GLY A 46 7.93 -28.73 38.74
C GLY A 46 7.97 -28.87 40.27
N PRO A 47 7.79 -30.10 40.80
CA PRO A 47 7.77 -31.37 40.08
C PRO A 47 6.40 -31.70 39.47
N GLU A 48 6.38 -32.10 38.19
CA GLU A 48 5.19 -32.56 37.47
C GLU A 48 5.53 -33.74 36.53
N PRO A 49 4.57 -34.56 36.07
CA PRO A 49 4.86 -35.65 35.13
C PRO A 49 5.42 -35.15 33.79
N PHE A 50 6.37 -35.90 33.21
CA PHE A 50 6.98 -35.58 31.91
C PHE A 50 5.96 -35.29 30.80
N GLN A 51 4.87 -36.07 30.77
CA GLN A 51 3.80 -35.92 29.78
C GLN A 51 3.17 -34.51 29.79
N LEU A 52 3.10 -33.86 30.95
CA LEU A 52 2.55 -32.50 31.05
C LEU A 52 3.50 -31.46 30.45
N PHE A 53 4.81 -31.58 30.67
CA PHE A 53 5.80 -30.71 30.04
C PHE A 53 5.77 -30.87 28.52
N VAL A 54 5.75 -32.11 28.00
CA VAL A 54 5.64 -32.36 26.56
C VAL A 54 4.37 -31.75 26.01
N ARG A 55 3.22 -31.97 26.67
CA ARG A 55 1.94 -31.40 26.24
C ARG A 55 1.98 -29.88 26.12
N ILE A 56 2.60 -29.18 27.08
CA ILE A 56 2.72 -27.71 27.05
C ILE A 56 3.67 -27.26 25.93
N ILE A 57 4.86 -27.87 25.84
CA ILE A 57 5.86 -27.52 24.81
C ILE A 57 5.31 -27.75 23.40
N SER A 58 4.48 -28.80 23.20
CA SER A 58 3.81 -29.06 21.92
C SER A 58 2.77 -28.00 21.52
N THR A 59 2.42 -27.07 22.43
CA THR A 59 1.54 -25.93 22.13
C THR A 59 2.29 -24.61 21.99
N MET A 60 3.63 -24.66 22.01
CA MET A 60 4.47 -23.47 21.90
C MET A 60 4.24 -22.77 20.57
N LEU A 61 3.90 -21.48 20.62
CA LEU A 61 3.81 -20.61 19.46
C LEU A 61 4.82 -19.49 19.59
N TYR A 62 5.55 -19.23 18.52
CA TYR A 62 6.30 -17.99 18.37
C TYR A 62 5.38 -16.89 17.87
N GLN A 63 5.45 -15.70 18.46
CA GLN A 63 4.64 -14.55 18.11
C GLN A 63 5.54 -13.31 18.05
N ASN A 64 5.45 -12.58 16.94
CA ASN A 64 5.94 -11.22 16.82
C ASN A 64 4.77 -10.35 16.38
N ILE A 65 4.43 -9.35 17.19
CA ILE A 65 3.33 -8.40 16.94
C ILE A 65 3.86 -6.97 16.69
N ALA A 66 5.17 -6.82 16.48
CA ALA A 66 5.73 -5.59 15.95
C ALA A 66 5.24 -5.36 14.52
N ASP A 67 4.93 -4.11 14.20
CA ASP A 67 4.54 -3.67 12.86
C ASP A 67 5.72 -3.87 11.90
N GLU A 68 6.87 -3.31 12.27
CA GLU A 68 8.16 -3.55 11.64
C GLU A 68 9.10 -4.27 12.60
N PRO A 69 9.24 -5.60 12.51
CA PRO A 69 10.22 -6.35 13.29
C PRO A 69 11.62 -5.78 13.10
N LEU A 70 12.27 -5.48 14.23
CA LEU A 70 13.66 -5.06 14.24
C LEU A 70 14.54 -6.24 13.84
N ASN A 71 15.36 -6.03 12.81
CA ASN A 71 16.40 -6.94 12.36
C ASN A 71 15.90 -8.33 11.90
N GLN A 72 16.30 -8.74 10.70
CA GLN A 72 15.92 -10.02 10.08
C GLN A 72 16.86 -11.19 10.47
N ASP A 73 17.66 -11.04 11.52
CA ASP A 73 18.49 -12.09 12.08
C ASP A 73 17.68 -13.34 12.48
N ILE A 74 18.31 -14.50 12.38
CA ILE A 74 17.69 -15.77 12.80
C ILE A 74 17.48 -15.76 14.32
N ARG A 75 16.25 -16.03 14.77
CA ARG A 75 15.94 -16.28 16.18
C ARG A 75 16.26 -17.72 16.53
N VAL A 76 16.72 -17.95 17.76
CA VAL A 76 16.99 -19.31 18.25
C VAL A 76 16.15 -19.59 19.48
N ILE A 77 15.32 -20.62 19.41
CA ILE A 77 14.65 -21.18 20.58
C ILE A 77 15.47 -22.35 21.09
N LEU A 78 16.02 -22.22 22.29
CA LEU A 78 16.80 -23.24 22.97
C LEU A 78 15.96 -23.87 24.08
N ILE A 79 15.73 -25.17 24.01
CA ILE A 79 15.04 -25.94 25.05
C ILE A 79 16.08 -26.74 25.83
N THR A 80 16.18 -26.48 27.13
CA THR A 80 17.10 -27.14 28.06
C THR A 80 16.37 -27.74 29.25
N LEU A 81 16.88 -28.88 29.75
CA LEU A 81 16.50 -29.39 31.05
C LEU A 81 17.50 -28.88 32.11
N PRO A 82 17.10 -28.75 33.39
CA PRO A 82 17.99 -28.25 34.44
C PRO A 82 19.19 -29.16 34.77
N SER A 83 19.26 -30.38 34.23
CA SER A 83 20.33 -31.33 34.55
C SER A 83 21.58 -31.06 33.69
N GLN A 84 22.76 -31.18 34.31
CA GLN A 84 24.06 -30.91 33.68
C GLN A 84 24.44 -31.90 32.55
N SER A 85 23.57 -32.86 32.21
CA SER A 85 23.83 -33.94 31.25
C SER A 85 22.75 -34.09 30.17
N SER A 86 21.77 -33.18 30.09
CA SER A 86 20.74 -33.23 29.03
C SER A 86 21.22 -32.57 27.74
N ASN A 87 20.93 -33.19 26.60
CA ASN A 87 21.06 -32.53 25.29
C ASN A 87 20.05 -31.38 25.19
N SER A 88 20.47 -30.27 24.57
CA SER A 88 19.57 -29.18 24.20
C SER A 88 18.90 -29.44 22.86
N CYS A 89 17.68 -28.94 22.69
CA CYS A 89 17.02 -28.86 21.39
C CYS A 89 17.04 -27.40 20.92
N SER A 90 17.39 -27.17 19.66
CA SER A 90 17.42 -25.84 19.06
C SER A 90 16.46 -25.76 17.88
N ILE A 91 15.65 -24.71 17.84
CA ILE A 91 14.78 -24.36 16.72
C ILE A 91 15.27 -23.02 16.18
N PHE A 92 15.41 -22.92 14.87
CA PHE A 92 15.81 -21.70 14.18
C PHE A 92 14.58 -21.10 13.50
N LEU A 93 14.37 -19.80 13.67
CA LEU A 93 13.28 -19.06 13.05
C LEU A 93 13.85 -17.89 12.26
N GLU A 94 13.38 -17.70 11.05
CA GLU A 94 13.71 -16.55 10.23
C GLU A 94 12.53 -15.58 10.29
N VAL A 95 12.82 -14.32 10.62
CA VAL A 95 11.83 -13.23 10.63
C VAL A 95 12.12 -12.36 9.42
N VAL A 96 11.14 -12.21 8.55
CA VAL A 96 11.23 -11.39 7.34
C VAL A 96 10.15 -10.33 7.39
N ASN A 97 10.53 -9.08 7.13
CA ASN A 97 9.56 -7.99 7.01
C ASN A 97 8.85 -8.13 5.66
N LEU A 98 7.57 -7.77 5.64
CA LEU A 98 6.79 -7.70 4.42
C LEU A 98 6.78 -6.25 3.97
N ALA A 99 6.79 -6.02 2.66
CA ALA A 99 6.72 -4.66 2.14
C ALA A 99 5.30 -4.09 2.32
N ASP A 100 5.25 -2.86 2.82
CA ASP A 100 4.07 -2.02 2.96
C ASP A 100 3.74 -1.31 1.66
N PRO A 101 2.44 -1.08 1.37
CA PRO A 101 2.03 -0.28 0.22
C PRO A 101 2.43 1.19 0.39
N PRO A 102 2.76 1.89 -0.71
CA PRO A 102 2.86 3.34 -0.68
C PRO A 102 1.51 3.96 -0.30
N ILE A 103 1.54 5.08 0.42
CA ILE A 103 0.36 5.81 0.84
C ILE A 103 0.32 7.16 0.14
N ILE A 104 -0.79 7.45 -0.53
CA ILE A 104 -1.11 8.77 -1.05
C ILE A 104 -1.89 9.52 0.02
N ASP A 105 -1.32 10.61 0.50
CA ASP A 105 -2.00 11.59 1.34
C ASP A 105 -2.45 12.78 0.48
N SER A 106 -3.71 13.18 0.61
CA SER A 106 -4.29 14.27 -0.16
C SER A 106 -5.50 14.88 0.53
N ILE A 107 -5.86 16.10 0.12
CA ILE A 107 -7.10 16.73 0.56
C ILE A 107 -8.29 15.94 0.00
N GLN A 108 -9.08 15.33 0.88
CA GLN A 108 -10.28 14.60 0.48
C GLN A 108 -11.31 15.52 -0.21
N ASN A 109 -11.95 15.01 -1.26
CA ASN A 109 -13.00 15.67 -2.02
C ASN A 109 -12.54 16.92 -2.80
N TYR A 110 -11.31 16.91 -3.33
CA TYR A 110 -10.88 17.94 -4.27
C TYR A 110 -11.86 17.99 -5.45
N ARG A 111 -12.52 19.15 -5.60
CA ARG A 111 -13.54 19.37 -6.61
C ARG A 111 -13.18 20.57 -7.46
N VAL A 112 -13.16 20.34 -8.77
CA VAL A 112 -12.84 21.37 -9.76
C VAL A 112 -13.97 21.51 -10.76
N ASN A 113 -14.15 22.72 -11.28
CA ASN A 113 -15.14 22.99 -12.31
C ASN A 113 -14.47 22.97 -13.69
N TYR A 114 -15.07 22.26 -14.62
CA TYR A 114 -14.70 22.28 -16.04
C TYR A 114 -15.87 22.87 -16.82
N PHE A 115 -15.61 23.93 -17.60
CA PHE A 115 -16.61 24.44 -18.54
C PHE A 115 -16.51 23.62 -19.83
N GLU A 116 -17.63 23.09 -20.29
CA GLU A 116 -17.66 22.29 -21.52
C GLU A 116 -17.10 23.07 -22.72
N ASP A 117 -16.52 22.35 -23.68
CA ASP A 117 -15.85 22.89 -24.87
C ASP A 117 -14.72 23.90 -24.59
N SER A 118 -14.27 24.01 -23.33
CA SER A 118 -13.08 24.78 -22.98
C SER A 118 -11.87 24.28 -23.77
N VAL A 119 -11.21 25.21 -24.44
CA VAL A 119 -9.91 24.98 -25.09
C VAL A 119 -8.78 24.80 -24.07
N GLN A 120 -8.99 25.22 -22.82
CA GLN A 120 -8.04 25.03 -21.72
C GLN A 120 -8.32 23.70 -21.03
N SER A 121 -7.30 22.86 -20.96
CA SER A 121 -7.33 21.65 -20.15
C SER A 121 -7.29 22.01 -18.67
N LEU A 122 -7.99 21.25 -17.85
CA LEU A 122 -8.06 21.44 -16.41
C LEU A 122 -7.05 20.55 -15.70
N LEU A 123 -6.13 21.12 -14.93
CA LEU A 123 -5.23 20.36 -14.07
C LEU A 123 -6.04 19.63 -13.00
N LEU A 124 -5.75 18.34 -12.85
CA LEU A 124 -6.55 17.45 -12.00
C LEU A 124 -6.04 17.36 -10.58
N PHE A 125 -4.73 17.31 -10.44
CA PHE A 125 -4.07 17.12 -9.16
C PHE A 125 -3.36 18.42 -8.81
N ASP A 126 -3.61 18.92 -7.60
CA ASP A 126 -2.88 20.08 -7.08
C ASP A 126 -1.57 19.64 -6.43
N ASN A 127 -0.77 20.62 -5.99
CA ASN A 127 0.48 20.36 -5.29
C ASN A 127 0.30 19.91 -3.82
N ASN A 128 -0.93 19.59 -3.38
CA ASN A 128 -1.23 19.18 -2.00
C ASN A 128 -1.34 17.66 -1.86
N ILE A 129 -0.81 16.90 -2.82
CA ILE A 129 -0.67 15.45 -2.74
C ILE A 129 0.75 15.12 -2.28
N SER A 130 0.88 14.22 -1.30
CA SER A 130 2.16 13.62 -0.91
C SER A 130 2.09 12.11 -0.99
N ILE A 131 3.27 11.49 -1.16
CA ILE A 131 3.44 10.04 -1.19
C ILE A 131 4.44 9.66 -0.10
N SER A 132 4.04 8.75 0.77
CA SER A 132 4.90 8.19 1.82
C SER A 132 4.90 6.68 1.71
N ASP A 133 6.07 6.08 1.90
CA ASP A 133 6.25 4.64 1.92
C ASP A 133 7.44 4.37 2.85
N GLN A 134 7.29 3.41 3.75
CA GLN A 134 8.26 3.14 4.81
C GLN A 134 9.42 2.28 4.31
N ASP A 135 9.17 1.47 3.28
CA ASP A 135 10.12 0.46 2.79
C ASP A 135 10.84 0.91 1.52
N ASN A 136 10.21 1.79 0.74
CA ASN A 136 10.68 2.13 -0.58
C ASN A 136 10.51 3.63 -0.89
N SER A 137 11.54 4.22 -1.50
CA SER A 137 11.50 5.63 -1.92
C SER A 137 11.20 5.83 -3.41
N PHE A 138 10.89 4.75 -4.12
CA PHE A 138 10.77 4.71 -5.57
C PHE A 138 9.47 4.07 -6.03
N LEU A 139 8.89 4.63 -7.09
CA LEU A 139 7.70 4.09 -7.73
C LEU A 139 8.02 3.69 -9.17
N VAL A 140 7.18 2.84 -9.75
CA VAL A 140 7.36 2.39 -11.14
C VAL A 140 6.18 2.73 -12.04
N GLN A 141 5.01 3.02 -11.48
CA GLN A 141 3.82 3.33 -12.27
C GLN A 141 2.85 4.26 -11.56
N ALA A 142 2.23 5.15 -12.33
CA ALA A 142 1.00 5.86 -11.97
C ALA A 142 -0.12 5.45 -12.91
N THR A 143 -1.29 5.17 -12.35
CA THR A 143 -2.51 4.91 -13.11
C THR A 143 -3.57 5.92 -12.73
N ILE A 144 -4.12 6.57 -13.75
CA ILE A 144 -5.16 7.59 -13.62
C ILE A 144 -6.34 7.18 -14.48
N ASN A 145 -7.55 7.18 -13.94
CA ASN A 145 -8.72 6.70 -14.67
C ASN A 145 -9.99 7.50 -14.36
N ILE A 146 -10.81 7.74 -15.38
CA ILE A 146 -12.18 8.25 -15.20
C ILE A 146 -13.10 7.06 -14.87
N THR A 147 -13.64 6.98 -13.65
CA THR A 147 -14.33 5.78 -13.17
C THR A 147 -15.84 5.76 -13.41
N ASN A 148 -16.51 6.90 -13.31
CA ASN A 148 -17.96 7.02 -13.48
C ASN A 148 -18.31 7.57 -14.88
N GLN A 149 -18.09 6.75 -15.90
CA GLN A 149 -18.26 7.15 -17.29
C GLN A 149 -19.76 7.29 -17.71
N PRO A 150 -20.18 8.38 -18.39
CA PRO A 150 -21.39 8.38 -19.22
C PRO A 150 -21.15 7.75 -20.60
N THR A 151 -22.23 7.42 -21.29
CA THR A 151 -22.26 6.53 -22.47
C THR A 151 -21.48 7.01 -23.71
N ASP A 152 -20.99 8.25 -23.72
CA ASP A 152 -20.52 8.96 -24.91
C ASP A 152 -19.02 9.25 -24.72
N ILE A 153 -18.16 8.83 -25.66
CA ILE A 153 -16.67 8.81 -25.52
C ILE A 153 -16.06 10.22 -25.67
N GLU A 154 -16.41 11.14 -24.77
CA GLU A 154 -16.09 12.57 -24.92
C GLU A 154 -15.12 13.13 -23.87
N ASP A 155 -14.78 12.32 -22.86
CA ASP A 155 -13.79 12.69 -21.85
C ASP A 155 -12.42 12.10 -22.16
N ALA A 156 -11.40 12.92 -21.95
CA ALA A 156 -10.01 12.53 -22.18
C ALA A 156 -9.08 13.12 -21.11
N LEU A 157 -8.11 12.30 -20.73
CA LEU A 157 -6.97 12.64 -19.90
C LEU A 157 -5.75 12.87 -20.79
N PHE A 158 -4.96 13.89 -20.46
CA PHE A 158 -3.75 14.24 -21.17
C PHE A 158 -2.58 14.30 -20.20
N SER A 159 -1.50 13.60 -20.55
CA SER A 159 -0.25 13.62 -19.78
C SER A 159 0.63 14.81 -20.17
N PRO A 160 1.43 15.34 -19.24
CA PRO A 160 2.52 16.24 -19.60
C PRO A 160 3.58 15.47 -20.40
N ILE A 161 4.37 16.19 -21.20
CA ILE A 161 5.57 15.62 -21.83
C ILE A 161 6.63 15.52 -20.74
N ASN A 162 7.00 14.30 -20.36
CA ASN A 162 8.06 14.04 -19.41
C ASN A 162 8.91 12.86 -19.91
N PRO A 163 10.23 13.04 -20.09
CA PRO A 163 11.11 12.00 -20.63
C PRO A 163 11.33 10.81 -19.68
N ASP A 164 11.01 10.95 -18.38
CA ASP A 164 11.20 9.88 -17.39
C ASP A 164 10.10 8.80 -17.44
N PHE A 165 9.04 9.05 -18.23
CA PHE A 165 7.86 8.20 -18.31
C PHE A 165 7.55 7.74 -19.74
N ILE A 166 7.14 6.49 -19.86
CA ILE A 166 6.41 5.96 -21.02
C ILE A 166 4.92 6.01 -20.67
N VAL A 167 4.16 6.84 -21.37
CA VAL A 167 2.73 7.02 -21.12
C VAL A 167 1.90 6.30 -22.16
N ASN A 168 1.02 5.42 -21.69
CA ASN A 168 -0.03 4.79 -22.50
C ASN A 168 -1.38 5.44 -22.20
N GLY A 169 -2.21 5.62 -23.25
CA GLY A 169 -3.58 6.12 -23.11
C GLY A 169 -3.74 7.64 -23.13
N ASN A 170 -2.73 8.39 -23.58
CA ASN A 170 -2.85 9.84 -23.76
C ASN A 170 -3.99 10.21 -24.73
N GLY A 171 -4.88 11.11 -24.30
CA GLY A 171 -6.10 11.46 -25.03
C GLY A 171 -7.25 10.45 -24.87
N THR A 172 -7.16 9.56 -23.88
CA THR A 172 -8.20 8.56 -23.56
C THR A 172 -8.66 8.69 -22.11
N ARG A 173 -9.53 7.79 -21.64
CA ARG A 173 -10.10 7.82 -20.28
C ARG A 173 -9.14 7.30 -19.20
N GLN A 174 -8.04 6.67 -19.60
CA GLN A 174 -7.07 6.10 -18.69
C GLN A 174 -5.66 6.51 -19.12
N LEU A 175 -4.84 6.95 -18.17
CA LEU A 175 -3.41 7.09 -18.33
C LEU A 175 -2.71 6.02 -17.52
N ASN A 176 -1.74 5.34 -18.13
CA ASN A 176 -0.77 4.51 -17.43
C ASN A 176 0.61 5.06 -17.74
N ALA A 177 1.24 5.69 -16.77
CA ALA A 177 2.58 6.23 -16.87
C ALA A 177 3.55 5.27 -16.18
N SER A 178 4.38 4.59 -16.96
CA SER A 178 5.42 3.70 -16.46
C SER A 178 6.75 4.43 -16.45
N ALA A 179 7.46 4.40 -15.32
CA ALA A 179 8.79 4.95 -15.22
C ALA A 179 9.76 4.18 -16.13
N ILE A 180 10.71 4.88 -16.74
CA ILE A 180 11.78 4.26 -17.54
C ILE A 180 12.85 3.64 -16.64
N SER A 181 12.98 4.13 -15.41
CA SER A 181 13.85 3.59 -14.36
C SER A 181 13.00 3.05 -13.21
N ASP A 182 13.44 1.95 -12.62
CA ASP A 182 12.90 1.37 -11.38
C ASP A 182 13.27 2.15 -10.11
N GLN A 183 14.07 3.21 -10.24
CA GLN A 183 14.53 4.07 -9.13
C GLN A 183 14.02 5.51 -9.24
N LEU A 184 12.84 5.70 -9.84
CA LEU A 184 12.28 7.03 -10.02
C LEU A 184 11.61 7.51 -8.70
N PRO A 185 12.05 8.65 -8.12
CA PRO A 185 11.61 9.06 -6.79
C PRO A 185 10.18 9.57 -6.78
N HIS A 186 9.54 9.56 -5.61
CA HIS A 186 8.15 10.04 -5.42
C HIS A 186 7.91 11.44 -6.00
N GLU A 187 8.88 12.35 -5.85
CA GLU A 187 8.78 13.72 -6.35
C GLU A 187 8.61 13.78 -7.89
N ALA A 188 9.25 12.88 -8.64
CA ALA A 188 9.10 12.83 -10.09
C ALA A 188 7.68 12.40 -10.49
N PHE A 189 7.07 11.47 -9.73
CA PHE A 189 5.67 11.09 -9.91
C PHE A 189 4.72 12.23 -9.56
N LEU A 190 4.95 12.94 -8.45
CA LEU A 190 4.16 14.11 -8.06
C LEU A 190 4.21 15.20 -9.14
N ASN A 191 5.40 15.49 -9.67
CA ASN A 191 5.57 16.45 -10.77
C ASN A 191 4.86 15.99 -12.05
N PHE A 192 4.89 14.70 -12.36
CA PHE A 192 4.16 14.15 -13.51
C PHE A 192 2.64 14.31 -13.34
N VAL A 193 2.07 13.85 -12.21
CA VAL A 193 0.62 13.92 -11.99
C VAL A 193 0.11 15.35 -11.87
N GLY A 194 0.91 16.27 -11.31
CA GLY A 194 0.59 17.70 -11.26
C GLY A 194 0.46 18.35 -12.64
N GLY A 195 1.04 17.75 -13.68
CA GLY A 195 0.88 18.17 -15.07
C GLY A 195 -0.25 17.47 -15.84
N VAL A 196 -0.93 16.49 -15.23
CA VAL A 196 -2.02 15.76 -15.90
C VAL A 196 -3.25 16.63 -15.95
N SER A 197 -3.90 16.62 -17.12
CA SER A 197 -5.05 17.46 -17.38
C SER A 197 -6.25 16.70 -17.97
N PHE A 198 -7.43 17.24 -17.71
CA PHE A 198 -8.70 16.73 -18.19
C PHE A 198 -9.31 17.65 -19.24
N ARG A 199 -9.99 17.04 -20.21
CA ARG A 199 -10.84 17.70 -21.18
C ARG A 199 -12.11 16.90 -21.38
N SER A 200 -13.22 17.59 -21.55
CA SER A 200 -14.48 16.98 -21.97
C SER A 200 -15.08 17.75 -23.14
N LYS A 201 -15.80 17.03 -24.00
CA LYS A 201 -16.74 17.59 -24.98
C LYS A 201 -18.19 17.29 -24.62
N ASP A 202 -18.42 16.65 -23.47
CA ASP A 202 -19.76 16.28 -23.01
C ASP A 202 -20.58 17.54 -22.76
N GLN A 203 -21.70 17.63 -23.48
CA GLN A 203 -22.63 18.75 -23.42
C GLN A 203 -23.81 18.53 -22.46
N ALA A 204 -23.86 17.39 -21.78
CA ALA A 204 -24.97 17.09 -20.90
C ALA A 204 -24.85 17.85 -19.55
N PRO A 205 -25.96 18.38 -19.03
CA PRO A 205 -25.92 19.31 -17.91
C PRO A 205 -25.61 18.60 -16.58
N TYR A 206 -24.74 19.22 -15.77
CA TYR A 206 -24.47 18.88 -14.37
C TYR A 206 -23.93 17.47 -14.13
N ILE A 207 -22.93 17.06 -14.91
CA ILE A 207 -22.32 15.74 -14.71
C ILE A 207 -21.03 15.83 -13.89
N LEU A 208 -20.94 14.93 -12.91
CA LEU A 208 -19.74 14.72 -12.11
C LEU A 208 -18.88 13.64 -12.77
N ARG A 209 -17.58 13.89 -12.90
CA ARG A 209 -16.57 12.86 -13.18
C ARG A 209 -15.74 12.59 -11.95
N GLU A 210 -15.48 11.34 -11.70
CA GLU A 210 -14.59 10.81 -10.68
C GLU A 210 -13.35 10.33 -11.39
N ILE A 211 -12.22 10.89 -10.99
CA ILE A 211 -10.92 10.54 -11.53
C ILE A 211 -10.11 9.93 -10.41
N THR A 212 -9.80 8.66 -10.55
CA THR A 212 -8.96 7.95 -9.59
C THR A 212 -7.50 8.06 -9.95
N LEU A 213 -6.65 8.14 -8.92
CA LEU A 213 -5.20 8.02 -9.02
C LEU A 213 -4.71 7.01 -7.99
N PHE A 214 -3.85 6.10 -8.42
CA PHE A 214 -3.03 5.28 -7.54
C PHE A 214 -1.62 5.10 -8.14
N PHE A 215 -0.66 4.78 -7.28
CA PHE A 215 0.69 4.43 -7.68
C PHE A 215 0.96 2.95 -7.42
N THR A 216 1.94 2.41 -8.15
CA THR A 216 2.45 1.05 -7.96
C THR A 216 3.94 1.12 -7.74
N GLU A 217 4.42 0.42 -6.72
CA GLU A 217 5.84 0.13 -6.53
C GLU A 217 6.23 -1.22 -7.13
N PHE A 218 7.51 -1.39 -7.47
CA PHE A 218 8.14 -2.56 -8.09
C PHE A 218 7.58 -3.02 -9.46
N PRO A 219 8.43 -3.34 -10.45
CA PRO A 219 8.00 -3.64 -11.82
C PRO A 219 7.48 -5.07 -12.05
N THR A 220 7.07 -5.82 -11.00
CA THR A 220 6.75 -7.26 -11.11
C THR A 220 5.32 -7.60 -10.67
N ASN A 221 4.89 -8.85 -10.86
CA ASN A 221 3.56 -9.39 -10.46
C ASN A 221 3.25 -9.32 -8.95
N ARG A 222 4.13 -8.69 -8.17
CA ARG A 222 3.98 -8.37 -6.75
C ARG A 222 3.82 -6.88 -6.51
N GLY A 223 3.64 -6.08 -7.56
CA GLY A 223 3.58 -4.63 -7.44
C GLY A 223 2.51 -4.23 -6.43
N ILE A 224 2.95 -3.62 -5.33
CA ILE A 224 2.07 -3.22 -4.26
C ILE A 224 1.50 -1.86 -4.64
N GLN A 225 0.18 -1.76 -4.56
CA GLN A 225 -0.54 -0.57 -4.97
C GLN A 225 -0.82 0.30 -3.77
N SER A 226 -0.76 1.60 -3.98
CA SER A 226 -1.22 2.55 -2.98
C SER A 226 -2.74 2.49 -2.79
N ASN A 227 -3.21 3.18 -1.75
CA ASN A 227 -4.60 3.63 -1.73
C ASN A 227 -4.90 4.48 -2.99
N SER A 228 -6.17 4.45 -3.42
CA SER A 228 -6.64 5.32 -4.49
C SER A 228 -7.17 6.64 -3.90
N ILE A 229 -6.83 7.75 -4.54
CA ILE A 229 -7.50 9.03 -4.29
C ILE A 229 -8.48 9.34 -5.41
N VAL A 230 -9.52 10.13 -5.11
CA VAL A 230 -10.55 10.54 -6.07
C VAL A 230 -10.56 12.05 -6.19
N THR A 231 -10.41 12.55 -7.41
CA THR A 231 -10.71 13.93 -7.78
C THR A 231 -12.05 14.01 -8.48
N SER A 232 -12.90 14.95 -8.08
CA SER A 232 -14.19 15.17 -8.70
C SER A 232 -14.18 16.37 -9.66
N VAL A 233 -14.48 16.15 -10.92
CA VAL A 233 -14.65 17.22 -11.92
C VAL A 233 -16.13 17.45 -12.14
N ASN A 234 -16.59 18.66 -11.86
CA ASN A 234 -17.94 19.10 -12.15
C ASN A 234 -17.96 19.75 -13.54
N ILE A 235 -18.60 19.10 -14.50
CA ILE A 235 -18.79 19.64 -15.85
C ILE A 235 -19.95 20.63 -15.80
N ILE A 236 -19.65 21.89 -16.12
CA ILE A 236 -20.60 22.99 -16.18
C ILE A 236 -20.92 23.25 -17.65
N PRO A 237 -22.18 23.09 -18.06
CA PRO A 237 -22.56 23.37 -19.42
C PRO A 237 -22.51 24.86 -19.74
N VAL A 238 -22.18 25.19 -20.98
CA VAL A 238 -22.08 26.54 -21.52
C VAL A 238 -23.16 26.70 -22.58
N ASN A 239 -23.90 27.80 -22.54
CA ASN A 239 -24.98 27.99 -23.52
C ASN A 239 -24.43 28.13 -24.95
N ASP A 240 -24.70 27.11 -25.77
CA ASP A 240 -24.35 27.08 -27.18
C ASP A 240 -25.15 28.07 -28.04
N GLN A 241 -24.54 28.47 -29.18
CA GLN A 241 -25.23 29.26 -30.20
C GLN A 241 -26.31 28.40 -30.89
N PRO A 242 -27.52 28.94 -31.15
CA PRO A 242 -28.53 28.20 -31.90
C PRO A 242 -28.03 27.83 -33.30
N ARG A 243 -28.18 26.56 -33.68
CA ARG A 243 -27.83 26.05 -35.02
C ARG A 243 -29.08 25.98 -35.91
N ILE A 244 -29.05 26.62 -37.07
CA ILE A 244 -30.08 26.45 -38.11
C ILE A 244 -29.74 25.18 -38.89
N ILE A 245 -30.63 24.19 -38.85
CA ILE A 245 -30.55 22.99 -39.68
C ILE A 245 -31.55 23.20 -40.83
N GLY A 246 -31.05 23.52 -42.02
CA GLY A 246 -31.88 23.67 -43.21
C GLY A 246 -32.15 22.31 -43.83
N GLU A 247 -33.37 21.79 -43.72
CA GLU A 247 -33.83 20.71 -44.60
C GLU A 247 -34.11 21.29 -45.99
N GLY A 248 -33.05 21.37 -46.80
CA GLY A 248 -33.16 21.87 -48.17
C GLY A 248 -33.93 20.92 -49.07
N ASN A 249 -35.25 21.02 -49.12
CA ASN A 249 -36.00 20.60 -50.30
C ASN A 249 -35.89 21.72 -51.35
N PHE A 250 -34.93 21.58 -52.26
CA PHE A 250 -34.90 22.37 -53.48
C PHE A 250 -36.12 21.99 -54.34
N PHE A 251 -37.15 22.82 -54.37
CA PHE A 251 -38.18 22.74 -55.41
C PHE A 251 -37.54 23.16 -56.73
N SER A 252 -37.34 22.22 -57.66
CA SER A 252 -37.07 22.53 -59.07
C SER A 252 -38.36 23.01 -59.73
N ALA A 253 -38.31 24.18 -60.38
CA ALA A 253 -39.36 24.75 -61.21
C ALA A 253 -39.56 23.96 -62.53
#